data_AF-A0A936D8H8-F1
#
_entry.id   AF-A0A936D8H8-F1
#
_cell.length_a   1.000
_cell.length_b   1.000
_cell.length_c   1.000
_cell.angle_alpha   90.00
_cell.angle_beta   90.00
_cell.angle_gamma   90.00
#
_symmetry.space_group_name_H-M   'P 1'
#
loop_
_entity.id
_entity.type
_entity.pdbx_description
1 polymer ?
#
loop_
_entity_poly.entity_id
_entity_poly.type
_entity_poly.pdbx_seq_one_letter_code
_entity_poly.pdbx_strand_id
1 'polypeptide(L)'
;MTTKKGGRPLPKALAVRAKQAADLKVAKALAAAKKDIALIARRRAQIVESFYDIGEALVRLKNKDVIAALGRRSFAEVCEKDGGMSTAQADRLVDIVTRMTREEAMSVGSSKAAALVGLANATPEDDSPGDLLRRRKALVLPSGKKIVPKAASARALAEASAEIRAARPSKGKRGSRVGEAEREVAAALTKALTKHGVKVVAAAGRPGKPSTLRIEGVTLESLAALATACAKAAKSAKG
;
A
#
# COMPACT_ATOMS: atom_id res chain seq x y z
N MET A 1 58.23 5.09 39.32
CA MET A 1 57.90 5.83 38.08
C MET A 1 58.83 5.39 36.97
N THR A 2 58.42 4.45 36.12
CA THR A 2 59.24 3.92 35.02
C THR A 2 58.83 4.57 33.70
N THR A 3 59.65 5.52 33.24
CA THR A 3 59.47 6.19 31.96
C THR A 3 59.87 5.26 30.81
N LYS A 4 58.91 4.98 29.93
CA LYS A 4 59.06 4.12 28.75
C LYS A 4 59.98 4.81 27.74
N LYS A 5 61.20 4.27 27.55
CA LYS A 5 62.18 4.73 26.55
C LYS A 5 61.54 4.75 25.16
N GLY A 6 61.48 5.95 24.56
CA GLY A 6 61.06 6.14 23.17
C GLY A 6 61.96 5.37 22.20
N GLY A 7 61.34 4.56 21.33
CA GLY A 7 62.05 3.76 20.34
C GLY A 7 62.85 4.63 19.36
N ARG A 8 64.02 4.14 18.93
CA ARG A 8 64.87 4.83 17.95
C ARG A 8 64.06 5.18 16.69
N PRO A 9 64.21 6.40 16.14
CA PRO A 9 63.55 6.78 14.90
C PRO A 9 63.99 5.85 13.76
N LEU A 10 63.02 5.44 12.94
CA LEU A 10 63.26 4.58 11.77
C LEU A 10 64.35 5.18 10.87
N PRO A 11 65.30 4.39 10.36
CA PRO A 11 66.26 4.83 9.36
C PRO A 11 65.57 5.55 8.19
N LYS A 12 66.13 6.68 7.73
CA LYS A 12 65.50 7.56 6.72
C LYS A 12 65.00 6.81 5.48
N ALA A 13 65.75 5.82 4.99
CA ALA A 13 65.37 4.99 3.85
C ALA A 13 64.13 4.11 4.12
N LEU A 14 63.96 3.59 5.35
CA LEU A 14 62.79 2.82 5.74
C LEU A 14 61.55 3.71 5.95
N ALA A 15 61.73 4.93 6.46
CA ALA A 15 60.65 5.91 6.57
C ALA A 15 60.10 6.32 5.19
N VAL A 16 60.97 6.54 4.20
CA VAL A 16 60.56 6.85 2.81
C VAL A 16 59.80 5.68 2.19
N ARG A 17 60.29 4.45 2.32
CA ARG A 17 59.60 3.26 1.80
C ARG A 17 58.26 3.02 2.49
N ALA A 18 58.17 3.24 3.80
CA ALA A 18 56.92 3.13 4.54
C ALA A 18 55.88 4.15 4.06
N LYS A 19 56.30 5.40 3.81
CA LYS A 19 55.43 6.44 3.24
C LYS A 19 54.95 6.07 1.83
N GLN A 20 55.85 5.63 0.95
CA GLN A 20 55.49 5.18 -0.40
C GLN A 20 54.52 3.98 -0.38
N ALA A 21 54.72 3.03 0.52
CA ALA A 21 53.81 1.90 0.68
C ALA A 21 52.42 2.32 1.21
N ALA A 22 52.38 3.28 2.14
CA ALA A 22 51.14 3.87 2.62
C ALA A 22 50.40 4.62 1.51
N ASP A 23 51.10 5.45 0.75
CA ASP A 23 50.56 6.21 -0.39
C ASP A 23 50.02 5.27 -1.48
N LEU A 24 50.74 4.18 -1.80
CA LEU A 24 50.29 3.14 -2.72
C LEU A 24 49.02 2.43 -2.21
N LYS A 25 48.95 2.13 -0.91
CA LYS A 25 47.78 1.50 -0.28
C LYS A 25 46.57 2.42 -0.35
N VAL A 26 46.74 3.71 -0.06
CA VAL A 26 45.69 4.73 -0.19
C VAL A 26 45.24 4.86 -1.65
N ALA A 27 46.17 4.91 -2.60
CA ALA A 27 45.84 4.99 -4.03
C ALA A 27 45.04 3.76 -4.51
N LYS A 28 45.41 2.55 -4.08
CA LYS A 28 44.65 1.32 -4.36
C LYS A 28 43.25 1.35 -3.74
N ALA A 29 43.14 1.80 -2.49
CA ALA A 29 41.85 1.93 -1.81
C ALA A 29 40.94 2.97 -2.50
N LEU A 30 41.49 4.12 -2.90
CA LEU A 30 40.75 5.13 -3.67
C LEU A 30 40.29 4.61 -5.04
N ALA A 31 41.14 3.86 -5.73
CA ALA A 31 40.77 3.25 -7.01
C ALA A 31 39.65 2.21 -6.85
N ALA A 32 39.70 1.38 -5.80
CA ALA A 32 38.63 0.44 -5.47
C ALA A 32 37.32 1.18 -5.12
N ALA A 33 37.39 2.17 -4.24
CA ALA A 33 36.22 2.98 -3.86
C ALA A 33 35.56 3.66 -5.07
N LYS A 34 36.35 4.21 -6.01
CA LYS A 34 35.82 4.80 -7.26
C LYS A 34 35.12 3.76 -8.13
N LYS A 35 35.66 2.55 -8.24
CA LYS A 35 35.03 1.43 -8.97
C LYS A 35 33.71 1.03 -8.33
N ASP A 36 33.66 0.93 -7.01
CA ASP A 36 32.45 0.57 -6.28
C ASP A 36 31.38 1.66 -6.40
N ILE A 37 31.76 2.93 -6.31
CA ILE A 37 30.85 4.07 -6.55
C ILE A 37 30.29 4.01 -7.97
N ALA A 38 31.12 3.75 -8.98
CA ALA A 38 30.68 3.61 -10.37
C ALA A 38 29.72 2.41 -10.55
N LEU A 39 30.00 1.29 -9.89
CA LEU A 39 29.12 0.12 -9.88
C LEU A 39 27.78 0.45 -9.24
N ILE A 40 27.77 1.11 -8.08
CA ILE A 40 26.55 1.56 -7.40
C ILE A 40 25.76 2.49 -8.32
N ALA A 41 26.41 3.46 -8.96
CA ALA A 41 25.74 4.37 -9.89
C ALA A 41 25.08 3.61 -11.05
N ARG A 42 25.78 2.64 -11.65
CA ARG A 42 25.25 1.78 -12.73
C ARG A 42 24.06 0.93 -12.27
N ARG A 43 24.17 0.28 -11.10
CA ARG A 43 23.09 -0.54 -10.55
C ARG A 43 21.87 0.31 -10.18
N ARG A 44 22.07 1.51 -9.65
CA ARG A 44 20.98 2.45 -9.38
C ARG A 44 20.25 2.85 -10.66
N ALA A 45 20.97 3.15 -11.74
CA ALA A 45 20.35 3.45 -13.03
C ALA A 45 19.52 2.25 -13.54
N GLN A 46 20.07 1.03 -13.48
CA GLN A 46 19.33 -0.18 -13.85
C GLN A 46 18.06 -0.36 -13.01
N ILE A 47 18.12 -0.18 -11.69
CA ILE A 47 16.94 -0.28 -10.81
C ILE A 47 15.87 0.76 -11.21
N VAL A 48 16.29 1.98 -11.57
CA VAL A 48 15.39 3.04 -12.01
C VAL A 48 14.77 2.71 -13.38
N GLU A 49 15.44 1.99 -14.26
CA GLU A 49 14.80 1.54 -15.51
C GLU A 49 13.91 0.31 -15.30
N SER A 50 14.36 -0.62 -14.46
CA SER A 50 13.70 -1.92 -14.25
C SER A 50 12.35 -1.83 -13.56
N PHE A 51 12.04 -0.76 -12.80
CA PHE A 51 10.75 -0.70 -12.09
C PHE A 51 9.55 -0.72 -13.06
N TYR A 52 9.70 -0.10 -14.24
CA TYR A 52 8.62 -0.05 -15.23
C TYR A 52 8.44 -1.42 -15.90
N ASP A 53 9.54 -2.07 -16.29
CA ASP A 53 9.52 -3.43 -16.86
C ASP A 53 8.95 -4.46 -15.88
N ILE A 54 9.34 -4.37 -14.61
CA ILE A 54 8.78 -5.20 -13.54
C ILE A 54 7.26 -4.93 -13.41
N GLY A 55 6.84 -3.67 -13.44
CA GLY A 55 5.42 -3.31 -13.41
C GLY A 55 4.62 -3.94 -14.56
N GLU A 56 5.12 -3.88 -15.80
CA GLU A 56 4.47 -4.51 -16.96
C GLU A 56 4.40 -6.03 -16.84
N ALA A 57 5.47 -6.67 -16.34
CA ALA A 57 5.46 -8.10 -16.05
C ALA A 57 4.41 -8.44 -14.98
N LEU A 58 4.30 -7.65 -13.92
CA LEU A 58 3.32 -7.84 -12.86
C LEU A 58 1.88 -7.68 -13.37
N VAL A 59 1.62 -6.76 -14.31
CA VAL A 59 0.30 -6.64 -14.96
C VAL A 59 -0.08 -7.96 -15.65
N ARG A 60 0.85 -8.56 -16.40
CA ARG A 60 0.62 -9.86 -17.06
C ARG A 60 0.40 -10.99 -16.04
N LEU A 61 1.18 -11.01 -14.96
CA LEU A 61 1.06 -11.98 -13.87
C LEU A 61 -0.24 -11.84 -13.05
N LYS A 62 -0.92 -10.69 -13.13
CA LYS A 62 -2.20 -10.46 -12.45
C LYS A 62 -3.38 -11.16 -13.15
N ASN A 63 -3.17 -11.70 -14.36
CA ASN A 63 -4.17 -12.51 -15.06
C ASN A 63 -4.44 -13.82 -14.30
N LYS A 64 -5.72 -14.11 -14.06
CA LYS A 64 -6.18 -15.30 -13.34
C LYS A 64 -5.72 -16.60 -14.01
N ASP A 65 -5.69 -16.64 -15.34
CA ASP A 65 -5.27 -17.84 -16.09
C ASP A 65 -3.78 -18.12 -15.90
N VAL A 66 -2.97 -17.06 -15.84
CA VAL A 66 -1.54 -17.16 -15.57
C VAL A 66 -1.28 -17.60 -14.12
N ILE A 67 -2.02 -17.04 -13.16
CA ILE A 67 -1.95 -17.43 -11.75
C ILE A 67 -2.30 -18.92 -11.59
N ALA A 68 -3.35 -19.38 -12.27
CA ALA A 68 -3.77 -20.78 -12.25
C ALA A 68 -2.73 -21.70 -12.91
N ALA A 69 -2.15 -21.30 -14.04
CA ALA A 69 -1.09 -22.04 -14.72
C ALA A 69 0.18 -22.20 -13.87
N LEU A 70 0.49 -21.22 -13.01
CA LEU A 70 1.57 -21.30 -12.03
C LEU A 70 1.22 -22.15 -10.78
N GLY A 71 0.00 -22.69 -10.71
CA GLY A 71 -0.48 -23.45 -9.55
C GLY A 71 -0.59 -22.60 -8.27
N ARG A 72 -0.78 -21.29 -8.40
CA ARG A 72 -0.94 -20.36 -7.27
C ARG A 72 -2.41 -20.01 -7.06
N ARG A 73 -2.79 -19.64 -5.83
CA ARG A 73 -4.18 -19.31 -5.49
C ARG A 73 -4.51 -17.84 -5.70
N SER A 74 -3.50 -16.97 -5.70
CA SER A 74 -3.68 -15.52 -5.79
C SER A 74 -2.43 -14.82 -6.29
N PHE A 75 -2.61 -13.59 -6.77
CA PHE A 75 -1.52 -12.71 -7.14
C PHE A 75 -0.57 -12.42 -5.97
N ALA A 76 -1.09 -12.35 -4.74
CA ALA A 76 -0.28 -12.19 -3.54
C ALA A 76 0.70 -13.36 -3.35
N GLU A 77 0.21 -14.58 -3.56
CA GLU A 77 1.04 -15.78 -3.47
C GLU A 77 2.12 -15.82 -4.56
N VAL A 78 1.81 -15.36 -5.77
CA VAL A 78 2.80 -15.20 -6.85
C VAL A 78 3.87 -14.17 -6.46
N CYS A 79 3.47 -13.02 -5.90
CA CYS A 79 4.43 -11.98 -5.51
C CYS A 79 5.39 -12.45 -4.42
N GLU A 80 4.88 -13.16 -3.41
CA GLU A 80 5.68 -13.61 -2.26
C GLU A 80 6.57 -14.80 -2.61
N LYS A 81 6.05 -15.80 -3.32
CA LYS A 81 6.78 -17.05 -3.61
C LYS A 81 7.67 -16.95 -4.84
N ASP A 82 7.21 -16.27 -5.88
CA ASP A 82 7.88 -16.24 -7.19
C ASP A 82 8.52 -14.87 -7.48
N GLY A 83 7.89 -13.78 -7.02
CA GLY A 83 8.35 -12.40 -7.26
C GLY A 83 9.32 -11.83 -6.21
N GLY A 84 9.48 -12.49 -5.06
CA GLY A 84 10.35 -12.03 -3.98
C GLY A 84 10.00 -10.64 -3.41
N MET A 85 8.74 -10.20 -3.51
CA MET A 85 8.30 -8.88 -3.06
C MET A 85 6.91 -8.89 -2.44
N SER A 86 6.62 -7.87 -1.63
CA SER A 86 5.28 -7.73 -1.04
C SER A 86 4.23 -7.38 -2.09
N THR A 87 3.01 -7.88 -1.90
CA THR A 87 1.86 -7.53 -2.76
C THR A 87 1.63 -6.02 -2.84
N ALA A 88 1.81 -5.30 -1.73
CA ALA A 88 1.65 -3.85 -1.69
C ALA A 88 2.71 -3.10 -2.51
N GLN A 89 3.90 -3.67 -2.69
CA GLN A 89 4.93 -3.12 -3.58
C GLN A 89 4.60 -3.45 -5.04
N ALA A 90 4.17 -4.68 -5.32
CA ALA A 90 3.76 -5.09 -6.66
C ALA A 90 2.57 -4.27 -7.18
N ASP A 91 1.54 -4.08 -6.37
CA ASP A 91 0.38 -3.25 -6.72
C ASP A 91 0.78 -1.79 -6.99
N ARG A 92 1.75 -1.24 -6.23
CA ARG A 92 2.28 0.10 -6.52
C ARG A 92 2.95 0.20 -7.89
N LEU A 93 3.71 -0.82 -8.29
CA LEU A 93 4.35 -0.85 -9.62
C LEU A 93 3.31 -1.00 -10.73
N VAL A 94 2.31 -1.87 -10.52
CA VAL A 94 1.17 -2.05 -11.42
C VAL A 94 0.40 -0.73 -11.59
N ASP A 95 0.12 -0.02 -10.51
CA ASP A 95 -0.63 1.25 -10.57
C ASP A 95 0.14 2.35 -11.33
N ILE A 96 1.48 2.34 -11.30
CA ILE A 96 2.30 3.27 -12.08
C ILE A 96 2.16 2.95 -13.57
N VAL A 97 2.42 1.72 -14.00
CA VAL A 97 2.44 1.37 -15.44
C VAL A 97 1.05 1.39 -16.09
N THR A 98 -0.01 1.28 -15.29
CA THR A 98 -1.40 1.34 -15.78
C THR A 98 -1.91 2.77 -15.96
N ARG A 99 -1.21 3.78 -15.40
CA ARG A 99 -1.69 5.17 -15.35
C ARG A 99 -0.68 6.21 -15.83
N MET A 100 0.56 5.79 -16.07
CA MET A 100 1.63 6.65 -16.55
C MET A 100 2.32 5.97 -17.72
N THR A 101 2.69 6.76 -18.72
CA THR A 101 3.58 6.28 -19.77
C THR A 101 4.99 6.03 -19.24
N ARG A 102 5.77 5.21 -19.94
CA ARG A 102 7.19 4.95 -19.60
C ARG A 102 7.98 6.25 -19.50
N GLU A 103 7.83 7.15 -20.48
CA GLU A 103 8.54 8.43 -20.50
C GLU A 103 8.21 9.31 -19.29
N GLU A 104 6.92 9.43 -18.95
CA GLU A 104 6.48 10.19 -17.78
C GLU A 104 7.05 9.57 -16.49
N ALA A 105 6.94 8.25 -16.32
CA ALA A 105 7.41 7.56 -15.13
C ALA A 105 8.94 7.65 -14.96
N MET A 106 9.70 7.55 -16.06
CA MET A 106 11.15 7.69 -16.06
C MET A 106 11.60 9.12 -15.76
N SER A 107 10.86 10.13 -16.22
CA SER A 107 11.18 11.55 -15.98
C SER A 107 11.11 11.94 -14.50
N VAL A 108 10.28 11.25 -13.71
CA VAL A 108 10.06 11.56 -12.29
C VAL A 108 10.67 10.53 -11.33
N GLY A 109 10.95 9.32 -11.82
CA GLY A 109 11.40 8.19 -11.02
C GLY A 109 10.31 7.52 -10.18
N SER A 110 10.55 6.27 -9.78
CA SER A 110 9.57 5.38 -9.16
C SER A 110 8.87 5.96 -7.92
N SER A 111 9.61 6.59 -7.00
CA SER A 111 9.04 7.12 -5.76
C SER A 111 8.09 8.29 -6.00
N LYS A 112 8.43 9.17 -6.94
CA LYS A 112 7.58 10.32 -7.29
C LYS A 112 6.39 9.88 -8.13
N ALA A 113 6.58 8.94 -9.06
CA ALA A 113 5.49 8.31 -9.81
C ALA A 113 4.45 7.67 -8.87
N ALA A 114 4.90 6.86 -7.89
CA ALA A 114 4.03 6.27 -6.89
C ALA A 114 3.26 7.33 -6.07
N ALA A 115 3.91 8.42 -5.70
CA ALA A 115 3.27 9.51 -4.96
C ALA A 115 2.23 10.28 -5.80
N LEU A 116 2.50 10.48 -7.10
CA LEU A 116 1.55 11.10 -8.04
C LEU A 116 0.32 10.24 -8.26
N VAL A 117 0.51 8.94 -8.46
CA VAL A 117 -0.58 7.94 -8.51
C VAL A 117 -1.38 7.98 -7.21
N GLY A 118 -0.70 8.03 -6.07
CA GLY A 118 -1.33 8.14 -4.76
C GLY A 118 -2.17 9.41 -4.60
N LEU A 119 -1.68 10.53 -5.13
CA LEU A 119 -2.37 11.82 -5.13
C LEU A 119 -3.59 11.80 -6.05
N ALA A 120 -3.45 11.33 -7.29
CA ALA A 120 -4.55 11.14 -8.25
C ALA A 120 -5.68 10.26 -7.67
N ASN A 121 -5.32 9.21 -6.93
CA ASN A 121 -6.32 8.36 -6.24
C ASN A 121 -6.99 9.05 -5.05
N ALA A 122 -6.33 10.03 -4.44
CA ALA A 122 -6.87 10.75 -3.28
C ALA A 122 -7.78 11.91 -3.72
N THR A 123 -7.45 12.57 -4.82
CA THR A 123 -8.24 13.68 -5.37
C THR A 123 -9.65 13.21 -5.77
N PRO A 124 -10.71 14.01 -5.49
CA PRO A 124 -12.07 13.70 -5.94
C PRO A 124 -12.25 13.85 -7.47
N GLU A 125 -11.45 14.72 -8.09
CA GLU A 125 -11.38 14.90 -9.54
C GLU A 125 -10.74 13.66 -10.17
N ASP A 126 -11.25 13.22 -11.33
CA ASP A 126 -10.71 12.09 -12.11
C ASP A 126 -9.43 12.51 -12.86
N ASP A 127 -8.47 13.05 -12.11
CA ASP A 127 -7.19 13.49 -12.63
C ASP A 127 -6.27 12.29 -12.86
N SER A 128 -5.70 12.16 -14.06
CA SER A 128 -4.62 11.20 -14.27
C SER A 128 -3.30 11.70 -13.67
N PRO A 129 -2.36 10.82 -13.29
CA PRO A 129 -1.03 11.24 -12.84
C PRO A 129 -0.27 12.07 -13.88
N GLY A 130 -0.48 11.82 -15.17
CA GLY A 130 0.06 12.63 -16.27
C GLY A 130 -0.53 14.04 -16.30
N ASP A 131 -1.82 14.18 -15.99
CA ASP A 131 -2.46 15.50 -15.91
C ASP A 131 -1.94 16.29 -14.71
N LEU A 132 -1.75 15.64 -13.56
CA LEU A 132 -1.11 16.26 -12.40
C LEU A 132 0.32 16.74 -12.70
N LEU A 133 1.06 16.04 -13.56
CA LEU A 133 2.39 16.45 -13.99
C LEU A 133 2.38 17.65 -14.93
N ARG A 134 1.39 17.72 -15.82
CA ARG A 134 1.18 18.87 -16.73
C ARG A 134 0.54 20.07 -16.02
N ARG A 135 -0.19 19.84 -14.92
CA ARG A 135 -0.89 20.85 -14.13
C ARG A 135 0.11 21.84 -13.53
N ARG A 136 0.07 23.08 -14.03
CA ARG A 136 0.85 24.20 -13.48
C ARG A 136 0.19 24.83 -12.24
N LYS A 137 -1.12 24.64 -12.09
CA LYS A 137 -1.90 25.22 -10.99
C LYS A 137 -1.68 24.42 -9.70
N ALA A 138 -1.51 25.13 -8.59
CA ALA A 138 -1.39 24.49 -7.29
C ALA A 138 -2.73 23.85 -6.88
N LEU A 139 -2.66 22.61 -6.39
CA LEU A 139 -3.74 21.95 -5.68
C LEU A 139 -3.86 22.56 -4.29
N VAL A 140 -5.08 22.91 -3.89
CA VAL A 140 -5.39 23.36 -2.53
C VAL A 140 -5.74 22.13 -1.72
N LEU A 141 -4.95 21.87 -0.68
CA LEU A 141 -5.19 20.80 0.28
C LEU A 141 -6.31 21.18 1.25
N PRO A 142 -6.93 20.20 1.94
CA PRO A 142 -7.93 20.46 2.97
C PRO A 142 -7.45 21.42 4.09
N SER A 143 -6.16 21.43 4.40
CA SER A 143 -5.53 22.40 5.32
C SER A 143 -5.38 23.82 4.77
N GLY A 144 -5.79 24.07 3.52
CA GLY A 144 -5.58 25.33 2.80
C GLY A 144 -4.19 25.48 2.19
N LYS A 145 -3.26 24.53 2.41
CA LYS A 145 -1.92 24.53 1.81
C LYS A 145 -2.00 24.33 0.30
N LYS A 146 -1.13 25.02 -0.44
CA LYS A 146 -1.05 24.93 -1.91
C LYS A 146 0.16 24.11 -2.33
N ILE A 147 -0.05 23.05 -3.10
CA ILE A 147 1.03 22.20 -3.63
C ILE A 147 0.97 22.16 -5.15
N VAL A 148 2.10 22.44 -5.80
CA VAL A 148 2.27 22.27 -7.25
C VAL A 148 2.83 20.86 -7.49
N PRO A 149 2.07 19.92 -8.07
CA PRO A 149 2.50 18.52 -8.11
C PRO A 149 3.80 18.28 -8.87
N LYS A 150 4.03 19.06 -9.94
CA LYS A 150 5.26 19.02 -10.73
C LYS A 150 6.51 19.39 -9.91
N ALA A 151 6.44 20.45 -9.11
CA ALA A 151 7.58 20.97 -8.34
C ALA A 151 7.75 20.28 -6.98
N ALA A 152 6.70 19.65 -6.45
CA ALA A 152 6.73 19.00 -5.16
C ALA A 152 7.64 17.77 -5.12
N SER A 153 8.18 17.50 -3.93
CA SER A 153 8.92 16.27 -3.64
C SER A 153 7.96 15.07 -3.50
N ALA A 154 8.46 13.85 -3.71
CA ALA A 154 7.66 12.64 -3.51
C ALA A 154 7.05 12.57 -2.10
N ARG A 155 7.79 13.03 -1.09
CA ARG A 155 7.32 13.11 0.29
C ARG A 155 6.15 14.08 0.47
N ALA A 156 6.27 15.30 -0.07
CA ALA A 156 5.21 16.29 0.02
C ALA A 156 3.93 15.83 -0.71
N LEU A 157 4.06 15.14 -1.84
CA LEU A 157 2.94 14.53 -2.56
C LEU A 157 2.27 13.40 -1.75
N ALA A 158 3.06 12.58 -1.05
CA ALA A 158 2.54 11.51 -0.21
C ALA A 158 1.81 12.07 1.03
N GLU A 159 2.37 13.09 1.67
CA GLU A 159 1.74 13.79 2.80
C GLU A 159 0.42 14.45 2.36
N ALA A 160 0.41 15.12 1.20
CA ALA A 160 -0.79 15.67 0.59
C ALA A 160 -1.88 14.62 0.33
N SER A 161 -1.49 13.49 -0.26
CA SER A 161 -2.39 12.36 -0.50
C SER A 161 -2.99 11.83 0.81
N ALA A 162 -2.16 11.68 1.85
CA ALA A 162 -2.61 11.23 3.15
C ALA A 162 -3.58 12.21 3.81
N GLU A 163 -3.32 13.52 3.71
CA GLU A 163 -4.19 14.58 4.22
C GLU A 163 -5.55 14.56 3.52
N ILE A 164 -5.57 14.47 2.19
CA ILE A 164 -6.82 14.37 1.42
C ILE A 164 -7.60 13.11 1.79
N ARG A 165 -6.90 11.96 1.95
CA ARG A 165 -7.54 10.71 2.38
C ARG A 165 -8.11 10.80 3.79
N ALA A 166 -7.43 11.48 4.71
CA ALA A 166 -7.87 11.65 6.09
C ALA A 166 -9.05 12.62 6.21
N ALA A 167 -9.08 13.69 5.41
CA ALA A 167 -10.18 14.65 5.37
C ALA A 167 -11.42 14.09 4.67
N ARG A 168 -11.26 13.04 3.84
CA ARG A 168 -12.38 12.41 3.15
C ARG A 168 -13.20 11.60 4.16
N PRO A 169 -14.54 11.82 4.26
CA PRO A 169 -15.38 10.94 5.05
C PRO A 169 -15.18 9.53 4.52
N SER A 170 -14.88 8.58 5.41
CA SER A 170 -14.62 7.21 5.00
C SER A 170 -15.83 6.72 4.19
N LYS A 171 -15.69 6.57 2.88
CA LYS A 171 -16.61 5.74 2.11
C LYS A 171 -16.59 4.40 2.82
N GLY A 172 -17.71 4.05 3.47
CA GLY A 172 -17.78 2.98 4.46
C GLY A 172 -16.97 1.77 4.01
N LYS A 173 -16.09 1.29 4.91
CA LYS A 173 -15.32 0.07 4.70
C LYS A 173 -16.20 -0.99 4.05
N ARG A 174 -15.70 -1.60 2.97
CA ARG A 174 -16.20 -2.85 2.38
C ARG A 174 -16.81 -3.74 3.47
N GLY A 175 -18.10 -4.04 3.31
CA GLY A 175 -18.94 -4.67 4.31
C GLY A 175 -20.04 -3.71 4.73
N SER A 176 -21.15 -3.71 3.99
CA SER A 176 -22.43 -3.21 4.47
C SER A 176 -22.57 -3.65 5.93
N ARG A 177 -22.48 -2.70 6.88
CA ARG A 177 -22.80 -3.01 8.26
C ARG A 177 -24.30 -2.85 8.34
N VAL A 178 -24.96 -3.91 8.81
CA VAL A 178 -26.33 -3.84 9.35
C VAL A 178 -26.39 -2.56 10.20
N GLY A 179 -27.28 -1.64 9.84
CA GLY A 179 -27.43 -0.35 10.52
C GLY A 179 -27.74 -0.55 12.00
N GLU A 180 -27.52 0.47 12.84
CA GLU A 180 -27.75 0.35 14.29
C GLU A 180 -29.20 -0.06 14.61
N ALA A 181 -30.19 0.56 13.96
CA ALA A 181 -31.60 0.17 14.03
C ALA A 181 -31.84 -1.27 13.55
N GLU A 182 -31.18 -1.71 12.48
CA GLU A 182 -31.31 -3.07 11.95
C GLU A 182 -30.68 -4.12 12.88
N ARG A 183 -29.62 -3.75 13.62
CA ARG A 183 -28.98 -4.60 14.64
C ARG A 183 -29.84 -4.75 15.88
N GLU A 184 -30.51 -3.69 16.31
CA GLU A 184 -31.43 -3.75 17.44
C GLU A 184 -32.60 -4.67 17.15
N VAL A 185 -33.18 -4.59 15.94
CA VAL A 185 -34.23 -5.49 15.48
C VAL A 185 -33.73 -6.93 15.45
N ALA A 186 -32.54 -7.19 14.90
CA ALA A 186 -31.95 -8.53 14.88
C ALA A 186 -31.61 -9.07 16.28
N ALA A 187 -31.13 -8.22 17.19
CA ALA A 187 -30.81 -8.59 18.57
C ALA A 187 -32.07 -8.90 19.39
N ALA A 188 -33.13 -8.12 19.20
CA ALA A 188 -34.43 -8.37 19.82
C ALA A 188 -35.04 -9.69 19.34
N LEU A 189 -34.96 -9.97 18.03
CA LEU A 189 -35.43 -11.23 17.44
C LEU A 189 -34.60 -12.42 17.95
N THR A 190 -33.28 -12.28 18.01
CA THR A 190 -32.38 -13.31 18.55
C THR A 190 -32.73 -13.60 20.01
N LYS A 191 -32.82 -12.58 20.87
CA LYS A 191 -33.15 -12.76 22.30
C LYS A 191 -34.50 -13.45 22.53
N ALA A 192 -35.49 -13.22 21.67
CA ALA A 192 -36.80 -13.86 21.76
C ALA A 192 -36.76 -15.33 21.31
N LEU A 193 -35.92 -15.66 20.32
CA LEU A 193 -35.94 -16.95 19.63
C LEU A 193 -34.86 -17.94 20.08
N THR A 194 -33.77 -17.48 20.71
CA THR A 194 -32.74 -18.38 21.26
C THR A 194 -33.31 -19.35 22.31
N LYS A 195 -34.34 -18.94 23.07
CA LYS A 195 -35.02 -19.79 24.05
C LYS A 195 -35.77 -20.98 23.43
N HIS A 196 -36.02 -20.92 22.13
CA HIS A 196 -36.72 -21.96 21.36
C HIS A 196 -35.76 -22.72 20.43
N GLY A 197 -34.44 -22.58 20.60
CA GLY A 197 -33.44 -23.24 19.76
C GLY A 197 -33.31 -22.67 18.34
N VAL A 198 -33.97 -21.55 18.05
CA VAL A 198 -33.99 -20.94 16.72
C VAL A 198 -32.81 -19.99 16.57
N LYS A 199 -32.04 -20.15 15.49
CA LYS A 199 -30.87 -19.34 15.19
C LYS A 199 -31.24 -18.24 14.20
N VAL A 200 -31.01 -16.99 14.60
CA VAL A 200 -31.22 -15.82 13.75
C VAL A 200 -29.87 -15.25 13.34
N VAL A 201 -29.66 -15.07 12.04
CA VAL A 201 -28.46 -14.45 11.48
C VAL A 201 -28.88 -13.25 10.64
N ALA A 202 -28.45 -12.06 11.05
CA ALA A 202 -28.61 -10.85 10.25
C ALA A 202 -27.53 -10.81 9.15
N ALA A 203 -27.98 -10.79 7.90
CA ALA A 203 -27.11 -10.66 6.74
C ALA A 203 -27.30 -9.26 6.15
N ALA A 204 -26.23 -8.47 6.17
CA ALA A 204 -26.26 -7.14 5.62
C ALA A 204 -26.59 -7.16 4.13
N GLY A 205 -27.45 -6.23 3.70
CA GLY A 205 -27.85 -6.09 2.30
C GLY A 205 -26.66 -5.77 1.40
N ARG A 206 -26.73 -6.17 0.13
CA ARG A 206 -25.84 -5.65 -0.91
C ARG A 206 -26.09 -4.13 -1.08
N PRO A 207 -25.14 -3.34 -1.60
CA PRO A 207 -25.36 -1.93 -1.87
C PRO A 207 -26.68 -1.71 -2.64
N GLY A 208 -27.58 -0.87 -2.10
CA GLY A 208 -28.90 -0.60 -2.68
C GLY A 208 -29.99 -1.63 -2.38
N LYS A 209 -29.73 -2.65 -1.54
CA LYS A 209 -30.74 -3.63 -1.10
C LYS A 209 -30.89 -3.61 0.43
N PRO A 210 -32.11 -3.85 0.96
CA PRO A 210 -32.33 -3.93 2.40
C PRO A 210 -31.57 -5.12 3.00
N SER A 211 -31.22 -5.01 4.29
CA SER A 211 -30.68 -6.12 5.06
C SER A 211 -31.68 -7.27 5.14
N THR A 212 -31.17 -8.50 5.15
CA THR A 212 -31.98 -9.73 5.18
C THR A 212 -31.74 -10.50 6.47
N LEU A 213 -32.76 -11.21 6.95
CA LEU A 213 -32.65 -12.10 8.10
C LEU A 213 -32.72 -13.55 7.63
N ARG A 214 -31.77 -14.37 8.08
CA ARG A 214 -31.79 -15.83 7.91
C ARG A 214 -32.16 -16.46 9.24
N ILE A 215 -33.23 -17.24 9.24
CA ILE A 215 -33.75 -17.92 10.43
C ILE A 215 -33.64 -19.42 10.18
N GLU A 216 -32.92 -20.12 11.05
CA GLU A 216 -32.66 -21.56 10.94
C GLU A 216 -33.12 -22.29 12.20
N GLY A 217 -33.52 -23.56 12.05
CA GLY A 217 -33.91 -24.43 13.17
C GLY A 217 -35.33 -24.19 13.69
N VAL A 218 -36.24 -23.69 12.86
CA VAL A 218 -37.66 -23.52 13.25
C VAL A 218 -38.35 -24.88 13.24
N THR A 219 -38.77 -25.33 14.42
CA THR A 219 -39.63 -26.51 14.61
C THR A 219 -41.10 -26.10 14.54
N LEU A 220 -42.00 -27.05 14.27
CA LEU A 220 -43.44 -26.76 14.23
C LEU A 220 -43.98 -26.19 15.56
N GLU A 221 -43.38 -26.59 16.67
CA GLU A 221 -43.72 -26.10 18.03
C GLU A 221 -43.28 -24.66 18.28
N SER A 222 -42.26 -24.17 17.55
CA SER A 222 -41.73 -22.81 17.70
C SER A 222 -42.32 -21.80 16.71
N LEU A 223 -43.23 -22.21 15.82
CA LEU A 223 -43.91 -21.34 14.85
C LEU A 223 -44.70 -20.20 15.50
N ALA A 224 -45.43 -20.48 16.59
CA ALA A 224 -46.20 -19.46 17.30
C ALA A 224 -45.30 -18.41 17.98
N ALA A 225 -44.15 -18.84 18.51
CA ALA A 225 -43.14 -17.97 19.08
C ALA A 225 -42.45 -17.12 18.01
N LEU A 226 -42.18 -17.69 16.83
CA LEU A 226 -41.66 -16.97 15.66
C LEU A 226 -42.62 -15.88 15.19
N ALA A 227 -43.90 -16.18 15.02
CA ALA A 227 -44.91 -15.20 14.59
C ALA A 227 -44.99 -14.02 15.58
N THR A 228 -44.98 -14.31 16.87
CA THR A 228 -45.03 -13.30 17.94
C THR A 228 -43.75 -12.45 17.97
N ALA A 229 -42.58 -13.06 17.82
CA ALA A 229 -41.30 -12.36 17.78
C ALA A 229 -41.18 -11.45 16.55
N CYS A 230 -41.61 -11.90 15.38
CA CYS A 230 -41.65 -11.11 14.16
C CYS A 230 -42.62 -9.92 14.29
N ALA A 231 -43.80 -10.11 14.87
CA ALA A 231 -44.77 -9.02 15.09
C ALA A 231 -44.22 -7.95 16.05
N LYS A 232 -43.48 -8.35 17.08
CA LYS A 232 -42.84 -7.43 18.03
C LYS A 232 -41.68 -6.66 17.38
N ALA A 233 -40.84 -7.35 16.62
CA ALA A 233 -39.72 -6.77 15.88
C ALA A 233 -40.18 -5.75 14.82
N ALA A 234 -41.30 -6.02 14.12
CA ALA A 234 -41.87 -5.13 13.13
C ALA A 234 -42.41 -3.81 13.73
N LYS A 235 -42.86 -3.81 15.00
CA LYS A 235 -43.26 -2.59 15.71
C LYS A 235 -42.05 -1.73 16.09
N SER A 236 -40.94 -2.36 16.49
CA SER A 236 -39.69 -1.66 16.81
C SER A 236 -38.99 -1.07 15.58
N ALA A 237 -39.26 -1.57 14.37
CA ALA A 237 -38.69 -1.06 13.12
C ALA A 237 -39.46 0.15 12.53
N LYS A 238 -40.61 0.53 13.10
CA LYS A 238 -41.45 1.66 12.64
C LYS A 238 -41.32 2.92 13.50
N GLY A 239 -40.58 2.87 14.61
CA GLY A 239 -40.26 4.02 15.46
C GLY A 239 -38.86 4.55 15.13
#